data_AF-A0A0S7F2N8-F1
#
_entry.id   AF-A0A0S7F2N8-F1
#
_cell.length_a   1.000
_cell.length_b   1.000
_cell.length_c   1.000
_cell.angle_alpha   90.00
_cell.angle_beta   90.00
_cell.angle_gamma   90.00
#
_symmetry.space_group_name_H-M   'P 1'
#
loop_
_entity.id
_entity.type
_entity.pdbx_description
1 polymer ?
#
loop_
_entity_poly.entity_id
_entity_poly.type
_entity_poly.pdbx_seq_one_letter_code
_entity_poly.pdbx_strand_id
1 'polypeptide(L)'
;PFPPADFPGDDEEEEPEIPISPRPRPMADLQLKEEAVPLPEASSFFIFGPQNKFRKLCYKIINASSFTNLILLFILLSSISLAAEDPIDPKSYRNQILAYADIVFTSVFTIEIVLKMTVYGAFMHEGSFCRNSFNILDLIVVTVSLLSMGMESSAISVVKILRVLRVLRPLRAINRAKGLKHVVQCVFVAIKTIGNIVLVTMLLNFMFACIGVQLFKGKFSSCTDPTKVTAEECKGYYVKHMENSLQETVLAERKWINNDFNFDNVLNGMLALFTVSTFEGWPKLLYRAIDSAEEDMGPVYNNRVDVSIFFIIYIILIAFFMMRCREGNLTR
;
A
#
# COMPACT_ATOMS: atom_id res chain seq x y z
N PRO A 1 -51.66 -60.61 -17.73
CA PRO A 1 -52.80 -59.69 -17.97
C PRO A 1 -52.38 -58.24 -17.65
N PHE A 2 -52.19 -57.45 -18.72
CA PHE A 2 -52.04 -55.98 -18.78
C PHE A 2 -50.67 -55.37 -18.37
N PRO A 3 -50.24 -54.28 -19.04
CA PRO A 3 -49.02 -54.22 -19.87
C PRO A 3 -47.99 -53.16 -19.40
N PRO A 4 -46.79 -53.02 -20.03
CA PRO A 4 -45.87 -51.93 -19.74
C PRO A 4 -46.38 -50.63 -20.38
N ALA A 5 -46.42 -49.53 -19.62
CA ALA A 5 -46.83 -48.21 -20.11
C ALA A 5 -45.68 -47.21 -19.92
N ASP A 6 -45.13 -46.81 -21.07
CA ASP A 6 -44.89 -45.44 -21.51
C ASP A 6 -44.05 -44.50 -20.63
N PHE A 7 -42.83 -44.29 -21.12
CA PHE A 7 -41.99 -43.12 -20.89
C PHE A 7 -42.35 -42.04 -21.94
N PRO A 8 -42.79 -40.86 -21.51
CA PRO A 8 -42.47 -39.59 -22.19
C PRO A 8 -41.70 -38.70 -21.19
N GLY A 9 -40.56 -38.11 -21.50
CA GLY A 9 -40.27 -37.28 -22.67
C GLY A 9 -40.23 -35.83 -22.19
N ASP A 10 -39.00 -35.31 -22.08
CA ASP A 10 -38.60 -33.89 -22.06
C ASP A 10 -39.25 -32.94 -21.02
N ASP A 11 -38.66 -32.90 -19.82
CA ASP A 11 -38.64 -31.66 -19.04
C ASP A 11 -37.55 -30.76 -19.65
N GLU A 12 -37.98 -29.78 -20.46
CA GLU A 12 -37.13 -28.73 -21.01
C GLU A 12 -36.52 -27.91 -19.85
N GLU A 13 -35.26 -28.18 -19.49
CA GLU A 13 -34.43 -27.26 -18.73
C GLU A 13 -34.21 -25.99 -19.58
N GLU A 14 -34.85 -24.89 -19.18
CA GLU A 14 -34.64 -23.57 -19.77
C GLU A 14 -33.16 -23.17 -19.60
N GLU A 15 -32.34 -23.35 -20.65
CA GLU A 15 -30.94 -22.92 -20.65
C GLU A 15 -30.87 -21.39 -20.48
N PRO A 16 -30.01 -20.86 -19.59
CA PRO A 16 -29.91 -19.42 -19.37
C PRO A 16 -29.38 -18.70 -20.63
N GLU A 17 -30.11 -17.67 -21.07
CA GLU A 17 -29.75 -16.83 -22.22
C GLU A 17 -28.31 -16.30 -22.09
N ILE A 18 -27.45 -16.72 -23.02
CA ILE A 18 -26.06 -16.27 -23.09
C ILE A 18 -26.06 -14.82 -23.62
N PRO A 19 -25.53 -13.83 -22.89
CA PRO A 19 -25.48 -12.47 -23.37
C PRO A 19 -24.65 -12.36 -24.65
N ILE A 20 -25.22 -11.72 -25.69
CA ILE A 20 -24.63 -11.52 -27.04
C ILE A 20 -23.40 -10.57 -27.01
N SER A 21 -23.00 -10.10 -25.83
CA SER A 21 -21.75 -9.35 -25.69
C SER A 21 -20.55 -10.24 -26.02
N PRO A 22 -19.57 -9.78 -26.82
CA PRO A 22 -18.37 -10.56 -27.10
C PRO A 22 -17.71 -10.99 -25.78
N ARG A 23 -17.58 -12.31 -25.57
CA ARG A 23 -16.84 -12.87 -24.43
C ARG A 23 -15.47 -12.19 -24.38
N PRO A 24 -15.04 -11.63 -23.23
CA PRO A 24 -13.69 -11.09 -23.09
C PRO A 24 -12.71 -12.18 -23.50
N ARG A 25 -11.92 -11.92 -24.56
CA ARG A 25 -10.93 -12.90 -25.02
C ARG A 25 -9.98 -13.21 -23.86
N PRO A 26 -9.64 -14.48 -23.61
CA PRO A 26 -8.60 -14.84 -22.66
C PRO A 26 -7.33 -14.04 -22.97
N MET A 27 -6.77 -13.33 -21.99
CA MET A 27 -5.58 -12.49 -22.17
C MET A 27 -4.35 -13.27 -22.67
N ALA A 28 -4.39 -14.60 -22.64
CA ALA A 28 -3.38 -15.48 -23.22
C ALA A 28 -3.28 -15.38 -24.75
N ASP A 29 -4.36 -14.99 -25.44
CA ASP A 29 -4.41 -14.88 -26.90
C ASP A 29 -4.04 -13.49 -27.43
N LEU A 30 -3.80 -12.51 -26.54
CA LEU A 30 -3.11 -11.28 -26.90
C LEU A 30 -1.61 -11.60 -27.04
N GLN A 31 -1.25 -12.21 -28.17
CA GLN A 31 0.09 -12.04 -28.72
C GLN A 31 0.27 -10.54 -28.99
N LEU A 32 0.73 -9.81 -27.97
CA LEU A 32 1.18 -8.42 -28.05
C LEU A 32 2.42 -8.40 -28.92
N LYS A 33 2.23 -8.59 -30.23
CA LYS A 33 3.22 -8.36 -31.27
C LYS A 33 3.86 -7.01 -30.93
N GLU A 34 5.17 -7.01 -30.73
CA GLU A 34 5.94 -5.81 -30.45
C GLU A 34 5.86 -4.91 -31.70
N GLU A 35 4.76 -4.18 -31.85
CA GLU A 35 4.72 -3.05 -32.76
C GLU A 35 5.65 -2.01 -32.17
N ALA A 36 6.83 -1.88 -32.80
CA ALA A 36 7.80 -0.86 -32.47
C ALA A 36 7.10 0.50 -32.57
N VAL A 37 7.13 1.27 -31.48
CA VAL A 37 6.51 2.61 -31.44
C VAL A 37 7.15 3.43 -32.56
N PRO A 38 6.36 3.95 -33.53
CA PRO A 38 6.92 4.70 -34.65
C PRO A 38 7.72 5.90 -34.14
N LEU A 39 8.85 6.18 -34.79
CA LEU A 39 9.66 7.37 -34.46
C LEU A 39 8.78 8.61 -34.56
N PRO A 40 8.70 9.46 -33.51
CA PRO A 40 7.96 10.71 -33.60
C PRO A 40 8.58 11.59 -34.69
N GLU A 41 7.77 12.06 -35.63
CA GLU A 41 8.22 12.92 -36.74
C GLU A 41 8.81 14.26 -36.26
N ALA A 42 8.52 14.63 -35.01
CA ALA A 42 8.95 15.87 -34.41
C ALA A 42 10.43 15.87 -33.97
N SER A 43 11.04 17.06 -33.98
CA SER A 43 12.44 17.29 -33.61
C SER A 43 12.67 17.06 -32.11
N SER A 44 13.60 16.18 -31.75
CA SER A 44 13.97 16.01 -30.33
C SER A 44 14.90 17.16 -29.91
N PHE A 45 14.58 17.84 -28.80
CA PHE A 45 15.34 18.98 -28.25
C PHE A 45 15.52 20.17 -29.20
N PHE A 46 14.68 20.33 -30.23
CA PHE A 46 14.83 21.37 -31.27
C PHE A 46 16.16 21.35 -32.07
N ILE A 47 17.09 20.43 -31.77
CA ILE A 47 18.42 20.30 -32.40
C ILE A 47 18.52 19.01 -33.23
N PHE A 48 17.79 17.95 -32.86
CA PHE A 48 17.84 16.67 -33.58
C PHE A 48 16.63 16.47 -34.48
N GLY A 49 16.78 16.79 -35.77
CA GLY A 49 15.79 16.47 -36.79
C GLY A 49 15.60 14.95 -36.99
N PRO A 50 14.47 14.49 -37.57
CA PRO A 50 14.14 13.07 -37.77
C PRO A 50 15.14 12.31 -38.66
N GLN A 51 15.98 13.01 -39.42
CA GLN A 51 16.99 12.44 -40.33
C GLN A 51 18.36 12.18 -39.69
N ASN A 52 18.62 12.61 -38.45
CA ASN A 52 19.95 12.50 -37.85
C ASN A 52 20.37 11.04 -37.60
N LYS A 53 21.55 10.66 -38.10
CA LYS A 53 22.12 9.30 -37.97
C LYS A 53 22.26 8.88 -36.50
N PHE A 54 22.59 9.82 -35.61
CA PHE A 54 22.68 9.58 -34.17
C PHE A 54 21.32 9.17 -33.56
N ARG A 55 20.23 9.85 -33.90
CA ARG A 55 18.88 9.53 -33.41
C ARG A 55 18.40 8.17 -33.92
N LYS A 56 18.69 7.83 -35.18
CA LYS A 56 18.39 6.50 -35.76
C LYS A 56 19.20 5.38 -35.09
N LEU A 57 20.46 5.64 -34.74
CA LEU A 57 21.29 4.70 -33.99
C LEU A 57 20.75 4.50 -32.56
N CYS A 58 20.43 5.58 -31.84
CA CYS A 58 19.81 5.51 -30.51
C CYS A 58 18.48 4.75 -30.54
N TYR A 59 17.64 4.99 -31.55
CA TYR A 59 16.39 4.24 -31.74
C TYR A 59 16.64 2.74 -31.94
N LYS A 60 17.61 2.38 -32.79
CA LYS A 60 18.01 0.98 -33.01
C LYS A 60 18.51 0.30 -31.73
N ILE A 61 19.27 1.03 -30.90
CA ILE A 61 19.76 0.53 -29.61
C ILE A 61 18.60 0.31 -28.64
N ILE A 62 17.70 1.28 -28.49
CA ILE A 62 16.58 1.22 -27.52
C ILE A 62 15.58 0.12 -27.90
N ASN A 63 15.34 -0.09 -29.19
CA ASN A 63 14.40 -1.10 -29.68
C ASN A 63 15.02 -2.52 -29.74
N ALA A 64 16.31 -2.67 -29.45
CA ALA A 64 16.94 -3.98 -29.43
C ALA A 64 16.48 -4.79 -28.21
N SER A 65 16.02 -6.02 -28.44
CA SER A 65 15.59 -6.93 -27.35
C SER A 65 16.71 -7.15 -26.32
N SER A 66 17.97 -7.24 -26.77
CA SER A 66 19.13 -7.36 -25.89
C SER A 66 19.27 -6.17 -24.93
N PHE A 67 19.00 -4.95 -25.39
CA PHE A 67 19.05 -3.75 -24.53
C PHE A 67 17.93 -3.78 -23.49
N THR A 68 16.72 -4.16 -23.89
CA THR A 68 15.58 -4.30 -22.96
C THR A 68 15.84 -5.34 -21.88
N ASN A 69 16.36 -6.52 -22.25
CA ASN A 69 16.70 -7.58 -21.30
C ASN A 69 17.85 -7.19 -20.36
N LEU A 70 18.85 -6.46 -20.88
CA LEU A 70 19.97 -5.95 -20.09
C LEU A 70 19.47 -4.96 -19.02
N ILE A 71 18.63 -3.99 -19.39
CA ILE A 71 18.05 -3.04 -18.43
C ILE A 71 17.20 -3.77 -17.39
N LEU A 72 16.41 -4.77 -17.79
CA LEU A 72 15.64 -5.58 -16.85
C LEU A 72 16.53 -6.31 -15.84
N LEU A 73 17.65 -6.90 -16.30
CA LEU A 73 18.64 -7.52 -15.43
C LEU A 73 19.21 -6.52 -14.40
N PHE A 74 19.57 -5.31 -14.84
CA PHE A 74 20.06 -4.27 -13.93
C PHE A 74 19.00 -3.80 -12.92
N ILE A 75 17.72 -3.75 -13.31
CA ILE A 75 16.62 -3.46 -12.37
C ILE A 75 16.53 -4.56 -11.30
N LEU A 76 16.64 -5.83 -11.68
CA LEU A 76 16.63 -6.95 -10.74
C LEU A 76 17.84 -6.91 -9.80
N LEU A 77 19.04 -6.72 -10.33
CA LEU A 77 20.26 -6.60 -9.53
C LEU A 77 20.20 -5.40 -8.56
N SER A 78 19.67 -4.26 -9.01
CA SER A 78 19.46 -3.10 -8.13
C SER A 78 18.44 -3.38 -7.03
N SER A 79 17.43 -4.22 -7.28
CA SER A 79 16.42 -4.58 -6.28
C SER A 79 17.00 -5.55 -5.24
N ILE A 80 17.80 -6.52 -5.68
CA ILE A 80 18.53 -7.44 -4.80
C ILE A 80 19.53 -6.68 -3.94
N SER A 81 20.24 -5.70 -4.53
CA SER A 81 21.17 -4.83 -3.79
C SER A 81 20.48 -4.06 -2.67
N LEU A 82 19.24 -3.59 -2.89
CA LEU A 82 18.47 -2.89 -1.86
C LEU A 82 18.05 -3.84 -0.73
N ALA A 83 17.64 -5.07 -1.07
CA ALA A 83 17.28 -6.08 -0.08
C ALA A 83 18.49 -6.59 0.74
N ALA A 84 19.69 -6.49 0.18
CA ALA A 84 20.94 -6.93 0.82
C ALA A 84 21.57 -5.86 1.74
N GLU A 85 21.01 -4.65 1.81
CA GLU A 85 21.48 -3.55 2.66
C GLU A 85 21.19 -3.86 4.13
N ASP A 86 22.24 -3.82 4.96
CA ASP A 86 22.09 -4.09 6.40
C ASP A 86 21.61 -2.81 7.12
N PRO A 87 20.43 -2.80 7.78
CA PRO A 87 19.86 -1.58 8.37
C PRO A 87 20.53 -1.16 9.69
N ILE A 88 21.29 -2.06 10.32
CA ILE A 88 21.86 -1.87 11.67
C ILE A 88 23.23 -1.17 11.60
N ASP A 89 24.09 -1.58 10.68
CA ASP A 89 25.45 -1.04 10.55
C ASP A 89 25.68 -0.38 9.18
N PRO A 90 25.55 0.96 9.08
CA PRO A 90 25.74 1.68 7.83
C PRO A 90 27.19 1.70 7.34
N LYS A 91 28.18 1.34 8.18
CA LYS A 91 29.62 1.36 7.82
C LYS A 91 30.18 -0.02 7.45
N SER A 92 29.36 -1.06 7.54
CA SER A 92 29.72 -2.43 7.13
C SER A 92 30.37 -2.46 5.74
N TYR A 93 31.37 -3.34 5.57
CA TYR A 93 32.04 -3.55 4.28
C TYR A 93 31.06 -3.89 3.15
N ARG A 94 29.98 -4.63 3.47
CA ARG A 94 28.89 -4.92 2.54
C ARG A 94 28.23 -3.64 2.04
N ASN A 95 27.87 -2.73 2.94
CA ASN A 95 27.22 -1.47 2.60
C ASN A 95 28.12 -0.55 1.76
N GLN A 96 29.45 -0.61 1.92
CA GLN A 96 30.39 0.12 1.06
C GLN A 96 30.39 -0.43 -0.38
N ILE A 97 30.39 -1.76 -0.56
CA ILE A 97 30.28 -2.39 -1.89
C ILE A 97 28.93 -2.05 -2.53
N LEU A 98 27.84 -2.13 -1.75
CA LEU A 98 26.49 -1.80 -2.20
C LEU A 98 26.39 -0.34 -2.64
N ALA A 99 27.06 0.59 -1.95
CA ALA A 99 27.13 1.99 -2.36
C ALA A 99 27.82 2.17 -3.72
N TYR A 100 28.90 1.44 -3.98
CA TYR A 100 29.54 1.48 -5.30
C TYR A 100 28.64 0.88 -6.40
N ALA A 101 27.97 -0.25 -6.11
CA ALA A 101 27.00 -0.85 -7.02
C ALA A 101 25.84 0.11 -7.34
N ASP A 102 25.38 0.88 -6.35
CA ASP A 102 24.32 1.88 -6.49
C ASP A 102 24.70 3.00 -7.49
N ILE A 103 25.95 3.45 -7.45
CA ILE A 103 26.50 4.42 -8.41
C ILE A 103 26.47 3.83 -9.83
N VAL A 104 26.89 2.56 -9.99
CA VAL A 104 26.87 1.87 -11.28
C VAL A 104 25.44 1.76 -11.80
N PHE A 105 24.48 1.30 -11.00
CA PHE A 105 23.09 1.18 -11.42
C PHE A 105 22.49 2.54 -11.81
N THR A 106 22.72 3.57 -11.01
CA THR A 106 22.22 4.93 -11.28
C THR A 106 22.80 5.48 -12.58
N SER A 107 24.07 5.22 -12.89
CA SER A 107 24.69 5.63 -14.15
C SER A 107 24.05 4.95 -15.36
N VAL A 108 23.82 3.63 -15.30
CA VAL A 108 23.20 2.84 -16.39
C VAL A 108 21.78 3.33 -16.66
N PHE A 109 21.00 3.59 -15.61
CA PHE A 109 19.64 4.11 -15.73
C PHE A 109 19.58 5.56 -16.22
N THR A 110 20.56 6.37 -15.84
CA THR A 110 20.69 7.74 -16.37
C THR A 110 20.95 7.71 -17.88
N ILE A 111 21.86 6.85 -18.34
CA ILE A 111 22.15 6.67 -19.76
C ILE A 111 20.90 6.20 -20.52
N GLU A 112 20.17 5.24 -19.97
CA GLU A 112 18.90 4.75 -20.54
C GLU A 112 17.88 5.89 -20.73
N ILE A 113 17.67 6.72 -19.71
CA ILE A 113 16.73 7.85 -19.77
C ILE A 113 17.19 8.89 -20.80
N VAL A 114 18.48 9.24 -20.81
CA VAL A 114 19.04 10.20 -21.78
C VAL A 114 18.84 9.68 -23.21
N LEU A 115 19.11 8.40 -23.47
CA LEU A 115 18.87 7.77 -24.77
C LEU A 115 17.38 7.82 -25.16
N LYS A 116 16.45 7.55 -24.24
CA LYS A 116 15.00 7.67 -24.52
C LYS A 116 14.59 9.12 -24.79
N MET A 117 15.10 10.07 -24.03
CA MET A 117 14.81 11.50 -24.20
C MET A 117 15.32 12.02 -25.55
N THR A 118 16.48 11.54 -26.04
CA THR A 118 17.02 11.94 -27.35
C THR A 118 16.22 11.35 -28.52
N VAL A 119 15.54 10.21 -28.33
CA VAL A 119 14.73 9.55 -29.36
C VAL A 119 13.29 10.07 -29.40
N TYR A 120 12.63 10.19 -28.23
CA TYR A 120 11.22 10.55 -28.10
C TYR A 120 10.96 12.04 -27.84
N GLY A 121 11.99 12.81 -27.46
CA GLY A 121 11.87 14.23 -27.13
C GLY A 121 11.34 14.50 -25.72
N ALA A 122 11.86 15.56 -25.08
CA ALA A 122 11.72 15.80 -23.64
C ALA A 122 10.36 16.39 -23.20
N PHE A 123 9.86 17.47 -23.83
CA PHE A 123 8.73 18.21 -23.25
C PHE A 123 7.63 18.72 -24.21
N MET A 124 7.84 18.82 -25.53
CA MET A 124 7.02 19.75 -26.35
C MET A 124 6.28 19.15 -27.57
N HIS A 125 6.12 17.83 -27.67
CA HIS A 125 5.41 17.19 -28.80
C HIS A 125 4.34 16.17 -28.35
N GLU A 126 3.30 16.01 -29.17
CA GLU A 126 2.28 14.95 -29.03
C GLU A 126 2.95 13.57 -29.18
N GLY A 127 3.28 12.93 -28.05
CA GLY A 127 4.09 11.69 -28.00
C GLY A 127 5.34 11.79 -27.10
N SER A 128 5.56 12.95 -26.47
CA SER A 128 6.72 13.21 -25.62
C SER A 128 6.80 12.30 -24.38
N PHE A 129 8.04 11.99 -23.98
CA PHE A 129 8.40 11.05 -22.91
C PHE A 129 7.62 11.30 -21.59
N CYS A 130 7.38 12.58 -21.26
CA CYS A 130 6.73 13.00 -20.01
C CYS A 130 5.20 12.90 -20.00
N ARG A 131 4.53 12.47 -21.08
CA ARG A 131 3.06 12.31 -21.09
C ARG A 131 2.61 10.92 -20.63
N ASN A 132 3.51 9.94 -20.66
CA ASN A 132 3.24 8.60 -20.15
C ASN A 132 3.59 8.54 -18.66
N SER A 133 2.59 8.34 -17.78
CA SER A 133 2.77 8.29 -16.32
C SER A 133 3.85 7.29 -15.88
N PHE A 134 3.99 6.18 -16.61
CA PHE A 134 5.02 5.17 -16.37
C PHE A 134 6.44 5.72 -16.61
N ASN A 135 6.64 6.47 -17.70
CA ASN A 135 7.94 7.09 -18.00
C ASN A 135 8.28 8.23 -17.02
N ILE A 136 7.27 8.94 -16.49
CA ILE A 136 7.47 9.95 -15.45
C ILE A 136 7.99 9.31 -14.16
N LEU A 137 7.45 8.14 -13.77
CA LEU A 137 7.95 7.40 -12.60
C LEU A 137 9.43 7.06 -12.78
N ASP A 138 9.81 6.57 -13.97
CA ASP A 138 11.20 6.26 -14.33
C ASP A 138 12.12 7.49 -14.17
N LEU A 139 11.68 8.65 -14.68
CA LEU A 139 12.39 9.94 -14.56
C LEU A 139 12.55 10.40 -13.10
N ILE A 140 11.47 10.31 -12.30
CA ILE A 140 11.50 10.69 -10.88
C ILE A 140 12.51 9.85 -10.12
N VAL A 141 12.51 8.53 -10.32
CA VAL A 141 13.41 7.61 -9.62
C VAL A 141 14.88 7.90 -9.93
N VAL A 142 15.21 8.17 -11.20
CA VAL A 142 16.58 8.52 -11.61
C VAL A 142 16.98 9.89 -11.04
N THR A 143 16.09 10.88 -11.10
CA THR A 143 16.35 12.24 -10.59
C THR A 143 16.60 12.22 -9.08
N VAL A 144 15.77 11.51 -8.31
CA VAL A 144 15.95 11.32 -6.87
C VAL A 144 17.28 10.64 -6.54
N SER A 145 17.69 9.65 -7.34
CA SER A 145 18.96 8.95 -7.15
C SER A 145 20.16 9.87 -7.40
N LEU A 146 20.11 10.72 -8.44
CA LEU A 146 21.17 11.71 -8.74
C LEU A 146 21.24 12.81 -7.68
N LEU A 147 20.09 13.34 -7.24
CA LEU A 147 20.04 14.33 -6.16
C LEU A 147 20.59 13.77 -4.85
N SER A 148 20.27 12.51 -4.54
CA SER A 148 20.79 11.83 -3.35
C SER A 148 22.32 11.66 -3.38
N MET A 149 22.94 11.60 -4.56
CA MET A 149 24.40 11.50 -4.71
C MET A 149 25.07 12.88 -4.70
N GLY A 150 24.41 13.91 -5.20
CA GLY A 150 24.97 15.27 -5.28
C GLY A 150 24.87 16.10 -3.99
N MET A 151 23.97 15.73 -3.06
CA MET A 151 23.70 16.48 -1.83
C MET A 151 24.43 15.90 -0.62
N GLU A 152 25.77 16.05 -0.54
CA GLU A 152 26.55 15.46 0.57
C GLU A 152 26.76 16.40 1.78
N SER A 153 26.55 17.73 1.68
CA SER A 153 27.11 18.65 2.70
C SER A 153 26.14 19.48 3.56
N SER A 154 24.84 19.63 3.21
CA SER A 154 23.99 20.62 3.90
C SER A 154 22.58 20.16 4.33
N ALA A 155 22.14 18.93 4.03
CA ALA A 155 20.75 18.51 4.29
C ALA A 155 20.59 17.04 4.73
N ILE A 156 21.10 16.70 5.93
CA ILE A 156 21.10 15.32 6.47
C ILE A 156 19.68 14.69 6.52
N SER A 157 18.64 15.47 6.86
CA SER A 157 17.25 14.99 6.90
C SER A 157 16.69 14.67 5.52
N VAL A 158 16.98 15.52 4.53
CA VAL A 158 16.54 15.34 3.14
C VAL A 158 17.22 14.12 2.52
N VAL A 159 18.53 13.94 2.76
CA VAL A 159 19.28 12.79 2.25
C VAL A 159 18.70 11.47 2.78
N LYS A 160 18.26 11.40 4.04
CA LYS A 160 17.59 10.20 4.59
C LYS A 160 16.32 9.85 3.82
N ILE A 161 15.47 10.84 3.53
CA ILE A 161 14.21 10.62 2.79
C ILE A 161 14.51 10.21 1.33
N LEU A 162 15.47 10.88 0.67
CA LEU A 162 15.88 10.52 -0.69
C LEU A 162 16.43 9.09 -0.79
N ARG A 163 17.09 8.59 0.26
CA ARG A 163 17.52 7.19 0.35
C ARG A 163 16.33 6.23 0.42
N VAL A 164 15.29 6.54 1.21
CA VAL A 164 14.06 5.72 1.30
C VAL A 164 13.35 5.62 -0.05
N LEU A 165 13.30 6.71 -0.83
CA LEU A 165 12.66 6.74 -2.14
C LEU A 165 13.31 5.80 -3.17
N ARG A 166 14.51 5.27 -2.93
CA ARG A 166 15.14 4.25 -3.78
C ARG A 166 14.35 2.93 -3.80
N VAL A 167 13.46 2.70 -2.82
CA VAL A 167 12.50 1.59 -2.81
C VAL A 167 11.53 1.60 -4.00
N LEU A 168 11.43 2.71 -4.73
CA LEU A 168 10.61 2.83 -5.93
C LEU A 168 11.27 2.23 -7.17
N ARG A 169 12.57 1.91 -7.16
CA ARG A 169 13.30 1.34 -8.32
C ARG A 169 12.69 0.06 -8.89
N PRO A 170 12.23 -0.93 -8.08
CA PRO A 170 11.58 -2.12 -8.59
C PRO A 170 10.31 -1.82 -9.39
N LEU A 171 9.61 -0.70 -9.12
CA LEU A 171 8.42 -0.30 -9.87
C LEU A 171 8.73 -0.03 -11.36
N ARG A 172 9.99 0.28 -11.70
CA ARG A 172 10.43 0.43 -13.10
C ARG A 172 10.29 -0.87 -13.90
N ALA A 173 10.28 -2.04 -13.24
CA ALA A 173 10.01 -3.31 -13.90
C ALA A 173 8.59 -3.37 -14.50
N ILE A 174 7.61 -2.73 -13.86
CA ILE A 174 6.23 -2.61 -14.37
C ILE A 174 6.24 -1.89 -15.73
N ASN A 175 7.10 -0.89 -15.89
CA ASN A 175 7.22 -0.15 -17.16
C ASN A 175 7.73 -1.02 -18.31
N ARG A 176 8.40 -2.12 -18.01
CA ARG A 176 9.01 -3.04 -18.98
C ARG A 176 8.15 -4.26 -19.25
N ALA A 177 7.49 -4.81 -18.23
CA ALA A 177 6.61 -5.95 -18.37
C ALA A 177 5.19 -5.52 -18.78
N LYS A 178 4.81 -5.76 -20.05
CA LYS A 178 3.47 -5.44 -20.57
C LYS A 178 2.34 -6.10 -19.75
N GLY A 179 2.55 -7.34 -19.30
CA GLY A 179 1.59 -8.04 -18.43
C GLY A 179 1.32 -7.32 -17.11
N LEU A 180 2.37 -6.80 -16.44
CA LEU A 180 2.21 -6.05 -15.19
C LEU A 180 1.47 -4.72 -15.39
N LYS A 181 1.68 -4.04 -16.53
CA LYS A 181 0.92 -2.81 -16.86
C LYS A 181 -0.57 -3.06 -16.92
N HIS A 182 -0.98 -4.15 -17.57
CA HIS A 182 -2.39 -4.50 -17.65
C HIS A 182 -2.97 -4.78 -16.26
N VAL A 183 -2.25 -5.53 -15.42
CA VAL A 183 -2.69 -5.79 -14.04
C VAL A 183 -2.88 -4.49 -13.26
N VAL A 184 -1.91 -3.57 -13.31
CA VAL A 184 -2.01 -2.26 -12.63
C VAL A 184 -3.16 -1.42 -13.19
N GLN A 185 -3.41 -1.45 -14.49
CA GLN A 185 -4.54 -0.76 -15.10
C GLN A 185 -5.88 -1.34 -14.62
N CYS A 186 -6.01 -2.66 -14.54
CA CYS A 186 -7.19 -3.31 -13.98
C CYS A 186 -7.43 -2.90 -12.52
N VAL A 187 -6.36 -2.78 -11.72
CA VAL A 187 -6.44 -2.27 -10.34
C VAL A 187 -6.97 -0.84 -10.31
N PHE A 188 -6.48 0.06 -11.17
CA PHE A 188 -6.99 1.44 -11.24
C PHE A 188 -8.47 1.51 -11.66
N VAL A 189 -8.91 0.63 -12.56
CA VAL A 189 -10.31 0.52 -12.94
C VAL A 189 -11.15 0.07 -11.74
N ALA A 190 -10.69 -0.94 -11.00
CA ALA A 190 -11.36 -1.44 -9.79
C ALA A 190 -11.44 -0.39 -8.67
N ILE A 191 -10.39 0.41 -8.48
CA ILE A 191 -10.39 1.49 -7.49
C ILE A 191 -11.49 2.52 -7.79
N LYS A 192 -11.67 2.89 -9.06
CA LYS A 192 -12.73 3.83 -9.46
C LYS A 192 -14.13 3.27 -9.22
N THR A 193 -14.35 1.96 -9.38
CA THR A 193 -15.66 1.35 -9.13
C THR A 193 -15.95 1.20 -7.62
N ILE A 194 -14.94 0.94 -6.81
CA ILE A 194 -15.08 0.73 -5.35
C ILE A 194 -15.12 2.08 -4.58
N GLY A 195 -14.68 3.18 -5.18
CA GLY A 195 -14.55 4.48 -4.51
C GLY A 195 -15.82 4.98 -3.80
N ASN A 196 -17.00 4.80 -4.40
CA ASN A 196 -18.27 5.23 -3.79
C ASN A 196 -18.55 4.50 -2.47
N ILE A 197 -18.28 3.20 -2.44
CA ILE A 197 -18.48 2.36 -1.26
C ILE A 197 -17.52 2.79 -0.15
N VAL A 198 -16.24 2.97 -0.49
CA VAL A 198 -15.21 3.41 0.48
C VAL A 198 -15.57 4.76 1.09
N LEU A 199 -16.10 5.70 0.29
CA LEU A 199 -16.54 7.01 0.78
C LEU A 199 -17.68 6.89 1.79
N VAL A 200 -18.70 6.07 1.50
CA VAL A 200 -19.83 5.84 2.41
C VAL A 200 -19.36 5.18 3.71
N THR A 201 -18.50 4.16 3.62
CA THR A 201 -17.94 3.49 4.80
C THR A 201 -17.06 4.43 5.64
N MET A 202 -16.28 5.31 5.01
CA MET A 202 -15.47 6.31 5.72
C MET A 202 -16.37 7.31 6.47
N LEU A 203 -17.46 7.78 5.84
CA LEU A 203 -18.42 8.68 6.48
C LEU A 203 -19.09 8.02 7.69
N LEU A 204 -19.50 6.76 7.56
CA LEU A 204 -20.06 6.00 8.68
C LEU A 204 -19.03 5.85 9.82
N ASN A 205 -17.77 5.51 9.50
CA ASN A 205 -16.70 5.42 10.47
C ASN A 205 -16.48 6.77 11.19
N PHE A 206 -16.48 7.88 10.45
CA PHE A 206 -16.39 9.22 11.03
C PHE A 206 -17.54 9.53 12.01
N MET A 207 -18.79 9.18 11.66
CA MET A 207 -19.93 9.37 12.57
C MET A 207 -19.77 8.57 13.87
N PHE A 208 -19.41 7.29 13.76
CA PHE A 208 -19.16 6.45 14.94
C PHE A 208 -17.96 6.91 15.76
N ALA A 209 -16.92 7.44 15.12
CA ALA A 209 -15.76 8.00 15.81
C ALA A 209 -16.16 9.24 16.63
N CYS A 210 -17.00 10.12 16.08
CA CYS A 210 -17.53 11.27 16.83
C CYS A 210 -18.35 10.85 18.05
N ILE A 211 -19.18 9.81 17.92
CA ILE A 211 -19.94 9.23 19.05
C ILE A 211 -18.97 8.61 20.07
N GLY A 212 -18.00 7.83 19.61
CA GLY A 212 -16.99 7.19 20.46
C GLY A 212 -16.16 8.20 21.25
N VAL A 213 -15.80 9.34 20.66
CA VAL A 213 -15.12 10.44 21.37
C VAL A 213 -15.98 10.97 22.50
N GLN A 214 -17.29 11.20 22.26
CA GLN A 214 -18.18 11.66 23.31
C GLN A 214 -18.36 10.64 24.45
N LEU A 215 -18.29 9.34 24.15
CA LEU A 215 -18.46 8.27 25.14
C LEU A 215 -17.19 7.98 25.95
N PHE A 216 -16.02 8.00 25.30
CA PHE A 216 -14.80 7.39 25.84
C PHE A 216 -13.59 8.33 25.98
N LYS A 217 -13.70 9.61 25.59
CA LYS A 217 -12.62 10.59 25.72
C LYS A 217 -12.07 10.66 27.15
N GLY A 218 -10.76 10.50 27.30
CA GLY A 218 -10.07 10.61 28.60
C GLY A 218 -10.25 9.41 29.53
N LYS A 219 -10.93 8.33 29.10
CA LYS A 219 -11.29 7.19 29.99
C LYS A 219 -10.44 5.93 29.78
N PHE A 220 -9.50 5.99 28.82
CA PHE A 220 -8.67 4.84 28.42
C PHE A 220 -7.26 4.86 29.03
N SER A 221 -7.01 5.82 29.92
CA SER A 221 -5.77 5.88 30.69
C SER A 221 -5.78 4.86 31.83
N SER A 222 -4.63 4.28 32.12
CA SER A 222 -4.42 3.32 33.22
C SER A 222 -3.05 3.52 33.84
N CYS A 223 -2.96 3.24 35.14
CA CYS A 223 -1.68 3.06 35.80
C CYS A 223 -1.11 1.67 35.48
N THR A 224 0.22 1.55 35.45
CA THR A 224 0.89 0.23 35.37
C THR A 224 0.64 -0.65 36.59
N ASP A 225 0.28 -0.05 37.73
CA ASP A 225 -0.13 -0.72 38.96
C ASP A 225 -1.66 -0.77 39.03
N PRO A 226 -2.29 -1.96 39.02
CA PRO A 226 -3.75 -2.09 39.02
C PRO A 226 -4.42 -1.62 40.32
N THR A 227 -3.64 -1.43 41.39
CA THR A 227 -4.18 -0.95 42.67
C THR A 227 -4.47 0.55 42.68
N LYS A 228 -3.89 1.31 41.74
CA LYS A 228 -4.00 2.76 41.67
C LYS A 228 -4.90 3.19 40.51
N VAL A 229 -5.95 3.92 40.85
CA VAL A 229 -6.99 4.36 39.90
C VAL A 229 -6.83 5.82 39.47
N THR A 230 -6.10 6.67 40.19
CA THR A 230 -5.90 8.08 39.81
C THR A 230 -4.49 8.34 39.30
N ALA A 231 -4.33 9.32 38.42
CA ALA A 231 -3.03 9.76 37.93
C ALA A 231 -2.13 10.31 39.05
N GLU A 232 -2.71 10.95 40.07
CA GLU A 232 -1.96 11.50 41.20
C GLU A 232 -1.35 10.41 42.09
N GLU A 233 -2.07 9.30 42.28
CA GLU A 233 -1.60 8.13 43.04
C GLU A 233 -0.65 7.25 42.25
N CYS A 234 -0.65 7.34 40.92
CA CYS A 234 0.22 6.58 40.02
C CYS A 234 1.65 7.14 39.98
N LYS A 235 2.27 7.30 41.16
CA LYS A 235 3.64 7.79 41.33
C LYS A 235 4.48 6.84 42.19
N GLY A 236 5.79 6.90 42.00
CA GLY A 236 6.75 6.06 42.72
C GLY A 236 6.91 4.67 42.11
N TYR A 237 7.24 3.70 42.94
CA TYR A 237 7.55 2.33 42.51
C TYR A 237 6.54 1.33 43.06
N TYR A 238 6.33 0.27 42.30
CA TYR A 238 5.53 -0.88 42.71
C TYR A 238 6.29 -2.18 42.45
N VAL A 239 5.94 -3.20 43.22
CA VAL A 239 6.54 -4.52 43.13
C VAL A 239 5.78 -5.30 42.06
N LYS A 240 6.43 -5.57 40.92
CA LYS A 240 5.85 -6.36 39.83
C LYS A 240 6.37 -7.79 39.92
N HIS A 241 5.48 -8.77 39.93
CA HIS A 241 5.85 -10.17 39.79
C HIS A 241 6.30 -10.46 38.35
N MET A 242 7.41 -11.18 38.19
CA MET A 242 7.89 -11.57 36.86
C MET A 242 6.95 -12.62 36.26
N GLU A 243 6.64 -12.50 34.96
CA GLU A 243 5.85 -13.53 34.27
C GLU A 243 6.59 -14.88 34.37
N ASN A 244 5.93 -15.90 34.92
CA ASN A 244 6.42 -17.27 35.18
C ASN A 244 7.13 -17.54 36.53
N SER A 245 7.20 -16.60 37.47
CA SER A 245 7.60 -16.94 38.85
C SER A 245 6.82 -16.12 39.90
N LEU A 246 6.22 -16.80 40.88
CA LEU A 246 5.52 -16.15 42.00
C LEU A 246 6.50 -15.54 43.02
N GLN A 247 7.76 -15.96 43.00
CA GLN A 247 8.77 -15.60 43.99
C GLN A 247 9.68 -14.45 43.56
N GLU A 248 9.88 -14.23 42.25
CA GLU A 248 10.77 -13.19 41.77
C GLU A 248 9.97 -11.91 41.51
N THR A 249 10.34 -10.85 42.23
CA THR A 249 9.71 -9.55 42.10
C THR A 249 10.74 -8.52 41.66
N VAL A 250 10.33 -7.67 40.72
CA VAL A 250 11.15 -6.56 40.24
C VAL A 250 10.50 -5.24 40.63
N LEU A 251 11.33 -4.29 41.03
CA LEU A 251 10.88 -2.94 41.31
C LEU A 251 10.62 -2.22 39.98
N ALA A 252 9.35 -1.96 39.67
CA ALA A 252 8.93 -1.26 38.46
C ALA A 252 8.43 0.15 38.82
N GLU A 253 8.70 1.13 37.95
CA GLU A 253 8.21 2.49 38.08
C GLU A 253 6.72 2.55 37.70
N ARG A 254 5.90 3.24 38.51
CA ARG A 254 4.50 3.51 38.18
C ARG A 254 4.43 4.56 37.09
N LYS A 255 3.76 4.25 35.98
CA LYS A 255 3.52 5.19 34.89
C LYS A 255 2.05 5.24 34.54
N TRP A 256 1.53 6.45 34.38
CA TRP A 256 0.21 6.69 33.84
C TRP A 256 0.30 6.66 32.32
N ILE A 257 -0.27 5.61 31.72
CA ILE A 257 -0.19 5.37 30.28
C ILE A 257 -1.59 5.37 29.67
N ASN A 258 -1.71 6.00 28.52
CA ASN A 258 -2.91 5.92 27.69
C ASN A 258 -2.81 4.69 26.78
N ASN A 259 -3.96 4.13 26.39
CA ASN A 259 -4.01 3.02 25.46
C ASN A 259 -3.60 3.45 24.04
N ASP A 260 -2.93 2.56 23.31
CA ASP A 260 -2.49 2.80 21.93
C ASP A 260 -3.68 3.16 21.01
N PHE A 261 -4.82 2.51 21.22
CA PHE A 261 -6.09 2.81 20.56
C PHE A 261 -7.03 3.49 21.55
N ASN A 262 -7.28 4.78 21.36
CA ASN A 262 -8.13 5.61 22.23
C ASN A 262 -9.12 6.45 21.42
N PHE A 263 -10.05 7.09 22.13
CA PHE A 263 -11.09 7.95 21.57
C PHE A 263 -10.92 9.41 22.03
N ASP A 264 -9.68 9.87 22.23
CA ASP A 264 -9.46 11.25 22.70
C ASP A 264 -9.68 12.29 21.58
N ASN A 265 -9.45 11.88 20.34
CA ASN A 265 -9.67 12.67 19.13
C ASN A 265 -10.36 11.82 18.06
N VAL A 266 -11.08 12.47 17.14
CA VAL A 266 -11.82 11.77 16.07
C VAL A 266 -10.91 10.90 15.22
N LEU A 267 -9.69 11.35 14.89
CA LEU A 267 -8.73 10.55 14.11
C LEU A 267 -8.30 9.27 14.83
N ASN A 268 -8.02 9.35 16.14
CA ASN A 268 -7.69 8.17 16.96
C ASN A 268 -8.89 7.23 17.07
N GLY A 269 -10.11 7.78 17.23
CA GLY A 269 -11.35 7.01 17.23
C GLY A 269 -11.60 6.30 15.90
N MET A 270 -11.34 6.95 14.77
CA MET A 270 -11.43 6.33 13.43
C MET A 270 -10.42 5.19 13.26
N LEU A 271 -9.20 5.35 13.78
CA LEU A 271 -8.18 4.30 13.78
C LEU A 271 -8.58 3.12 14.69
N ALA A 272 -9.10 3.40 15.88
CA ALA A 272 -9.60 2.39 16.80
C ALA A 272 -10.75 1.60 16.17
N LEU A 273 -11.73 2.29 15.59
CA LEU A 273 -12.84 1.65 14.87
C LEU A 273 -12.38 0.89 13.62
N PHE A 274 -11.34 1.37 12.93
CA PHE A 274 -10.73 0.61 11.83
C PHE A 274 -10.18 -0.74 12.31
N THR A 275 -9.51 -0.81 13.46
CA THR A 275 -9.07 -2.11 14.03
C THR A 275 -10.24 -3.02 14.43
N VAL A 276 -11.35 -2.43 14.88
CA VAL A 276 -12.59 -3.20 15.12
C VAL A 276 -13.17 -3.74 13.82
N SER A 277 -13.12 -2.94 12.74
CA SER A 277 -13.61 -3.35 11.40
C SER A 277 -12.81 -4.50 10.79
N THR A 278 -11.52 -4.61 11.10
CA THR A 278 -10.67 -5.72 10.66
C THR A 278 -10.80 -6.96 11.56
N PHE A 279 -11.56 -6.87 12.65
CA PHE A 279 -11.66 -7.90 13.69
C PHE A 279 -10.33 -8.26 14.36
N GLU A 280 -9.35 -7.35 14.34
CA GLU A 280 -8.06 -7.57 14.98
C GLU A 280 -7.98 -6.81 16.30
N GLY A 281 -7.76 -7.53 17.40
CA GLY A 281 -7.61 -6.91 18.73
C GLY A 281 -8.88 -6.25 19.30
N TRP A 282 -10.01 -6.31 18.60
CA TRP A 282 -11.28 -5.70 19.01
C TRP A 282 -11.78 -6.10 20.41
N PRO A 283 -11.60 -7.35 20.91
CA PRO A 283 -12.07 -7.68 22.25
C PRO A 283 -11.31 -6.93 23.33
N LYS A 284 -10.01 -6.63 23.11
CA LYS A 284 -9.21 -5.84 24.06
C LYS A 284 -9.74 -4.42 24.19
N LEU A 285 -10.10 -3.81 23.05
CA LEU A 285 -10.69 -2.48 23.01
C LEU A 285 -12.09 -2.47 23.66
N LEU A 286 -12.90 -3.50 23.39
CA LEU A 286 -14.22 -3.67 24.00
C LEU A 286 -14.11 -3.80 25.52
N TYR A 287 -13.27 -4.72 26.03
CA TYR A 287 -13.11 -4.88 27.48
C TYR A 287 -12.59 -3.62 28.13
N ARG A 288 -11.67 -2.91 27.48
CA ARG A 288 -11.18 -1.62 27.99
C ARG A 288 -12.27 -0.55 28.04
N ALA A 289 -13.19 -0.57 27.08
CA ALA A 289 -14.36 0.29 27.08
C ALA A 289 -15.37 -0.11 28.17
N ILE A 290 -15.59 -1.40 28.41
CA ILE A 290 -16.46 -1.89 29.50
C ILE A 290 -15.89 -1.48 30.86
N ASP A 291 -14.58 -1.62 31.04
CA ASP A 291 -13.90 -1.29 32.28
C ASP A 291 -13.71 0.23 32.47
N SER A 292 -14.08 1.06 31.51
CA SER A 292 -13.83 2.50 31.59
C SER A 292 -14.79 3.20 32.57
N ALA A 293 -14.23 4.07 33.41
CA ALA A 293 -14.94 4.78 34.48
C ALA A 293 -15.19 6.25 34.11
N GLU A 294 -14.77 7.19 34.94
CA GLU A 294 -14.85 8.63 34.70
C GLU A 294 -13.63 9.14 33.91
N GLU A 295 -13.65 10.42 33.56
CA GLU A 295 -12.50 11.08 32.94
C GLU A 295 -11.31 11.07 33.92
N ASP A 296 -10.10 10.81 33.41
CA ASP A 296 -8.84 10.74 34.19
C ASP A 296 -8.78 9.68 35.30
N MET A 297 -9.72 8.73 35.28
CA MET A 297 -9.78 7.59 36.18
C MET A 297 -9.37 6.30 35.46
N GLY A 298 -8.72 5.41 36.21
CA GLY A 298 -8.29 4.10 35.77
C GLY A 298 -9.48 3.16 35.55
N PRO A 299 -9.24 1.99 34.92
CA PRO A 299 -10.29 1.02 34.69
C PRO A 299 -10.87 0.47 35.99
N VAL A 300 -12.19 0.35 36.04
CA VAL A 300 -12.94 -0.37 37.08
C VAL A 300 -13.63 -1.55 36.40
N TYR A 301 -13.33 -2.75 36.88
CA TYR A 301 -13.80 -3.99 36.28
C TYR A 301 -15.34 -4.03 36.13
N ASN A 302 -15.82 -4.30 34.90
CA ASN A 302 -17.25 -4.42 34.59
C ASN A 302 -18.12 -3.21 34.99
N ASN A 303 -17.58 -2.01 34.93
CA ASN A 303 -18.31 -0.81 35.32
C ASN A 303 -19.44 -0.45 34.34
N ARG A 304 -19.18 -0.50 33.03
CA ARG A 304 -20.11 -0.06 31.97
C ARG A 304 -20.30 -1.12 30.89
N VAL A 305 -20.98 -2.21 31.23
CA VAL A 305 -21.25 -3.30 30.28
C VAL A 305 -22.16 -2.87 29.13
N ASP A 306 -22.99 -1.84 29.35
CA ASP A 306 -23.91 -1.23 28.39
C ASP A 306 -23.22 -0.68 27.13
N VAL A 307 -21.99 -0.15 27.27
CA VAL A 307 -21.22 0.38 26.13
C VAL A 307 -20.83 -0.68 25.11
N SER A 308 -20.96 -1.98 25.44
CA SER A 308 -20.74 -3.08 24.49
C SER A 308 -21.68 -2.99 23.29
N ILE A 309 -22.87 -2.42 23.48
CA ILE A 309 -23.87 -2.23 22.42
C ILE A 309 -23.31 -1.35 21.29
N PHE A 310 -22.51 -0.33 21.61
CA PHE A 310 -21.88 0.54 20.62
C PHE A 310 -21.00 -0.26 19.64
N PHE A 311 -20.14 -1.14 20.16
CA PHE A 311 -19.24 -1.97 19.35
C PHE A 311 -20.00 -3.03 18.56
N ILE A 312 -21.02 -3.65 19.17
CA ILE A 312 -21.85 -4.66 18.49
C ILE A 312 -22.60 -4.03 17.31
N ILE A 313 -23.24 -2.86 17.50
CA ILE A 313 -23.93 -2.14 16.42
C ILE A 313 -22.94 -1.77 15.31
N TYR A 314 -21.78 -1.24 15.66
CA TYR A 314 -20.75 -0.89 14.68
C TYR A 314 -20.29 -2.11 13.87
N ILE A 315 -20.03 -3.24 14.54
CA ILE A 315 -19.62 -4.49 13.89
C ILE A 315 -20.70 -4.99 12.94
N ILE A 316 -21.97 -5.00 13.34
CA ILE A 316 -23.08 -5.45 12.49
C ILE A 316 -23.19 -4.57 11.23
N LEU A 317 -23.14 -3.25 11.40
CA LEU A 317 -23.23 -2.31 10.27
C LEU A 317 -22.05 -2.51 9.31
N ILE A 318 -20.83 -2.53 9.80
CA ILE A 318 -19.64 -2.73 8.98
C ILE A 318 -19.63 -4.11 8.31
N ALA A 319 -20.00 -5.17 9.02
CA ALA A 319 -20.07 -6.52 8.45
C ALA A 319 -21.08 -6.59 7.30
N PHE A 320 -22.24 -5.94 7.43
CA PHE A 320 -23.22 -5.84 6.35
C PHE A 320 -22.65 -5.13 5.12
N PHE A 321 -21.97 -3.99 5.31
CA PHE A 321 -21.31 -3.27 4.22
C PHE A 321 -20.22 -4.12 3.56
N MET A 322 -19.36 -4.78 4.34
CA MET A 322 -18.29 -5.64 3.85
C MET A 322 -18.82 -6.83 3.04
N MET A 323 -19.91 -7.45 3.48
CA MET A 323 -20.58 -8.53 2.73
C MET A 323 -21.16 -8.00 1.41
N ARG A 324 -21.82 -6.84 1.43
CA ARG A 324 -22.39 -6.21 0.22
C ARG A 324 -21.32 -5.82 -0.80
N CYS A 325 -20.13 -5.41 -0.34
CA CYS A 325 -18.97 -5.17 -1.20
C CYS A 325 -18.53 -6.45 -1.92
N ARG A 326 -18.50 -7.58 -1.21
CA ARG A 326 -18.09 -8.87 -1.75
C ARG A 326 -19.09 -9.39 -2.78
N GLU A 327 -20.39 -9.22 -2.53
CA GLU A 327 -21.47 -9.61 -3.46
C GLU A 327 -21.55 -8.73 -4.71
N GLY A 328 -21.33 -7.42 -4.57
CA GLY A 328 -21.33 -6.48 -5.70
C GLY A 328 -20.20 -6.71 -6.71
N ASN A 329 -19.12 -7.39 -6.30
CA ASN A 329 -18.04 -7.82 -7.19
C ASN A 329 -18.30 -9.20 -7.83
N LEU A 330 -19.26 -9.98 -7.32
CA LEU A 330 -19.61 -11.31 -7.86
C LEU A 330 -20.73 -11.24 -8.92
N THR A 331 -21.46 -10.13 -8.96
CA THR A 331 -22.60 -9.88 -9.85
C THR A 331 -22.27 -8.99 -11.05
N ARG A 332 -20.99 -8.65 -11.26
CA ARG A 332 -20.45 -7.95 -12.44
C ARG A 332 -19.38 -8.80 -13.11
#